data_AF-A0A5C4XWM9-F1
#
_entry.id   AF-A0A5C4XWM9-F1
#
_cell.length_a   1.000
_cell.length_b   1.000
_cell.length_c   1.000
_cell.angle_alpha   90.00
_cell.angle_beta   90.00
_cell.angle_gamma   90.00
#
_symmetry.space_group_name_H-M   'P 1'
#
loop_
_entity.id
_entity.type
_entity.pdbx_description
1 polymer ?
#
loop_
_entity_poly.entity_id
_entity_poly.type
_entity_poly.pdbx_seq_one_letter_code
_entity_poly.pdbx_strand_id
1 'polypeptide(L)'
;MTRSTTALAVGAGALAVALLASACTGGTGSGGGSSSSSATGGATTTSPAPTTGLVRADATDAAPPPRPTPREGLGRLEDQPYGCGTSAPPCEVWLPVVATGPAELVNSRLRASADYGVRVASASDGPHAVSGRSEVTVNDGRTLQVLIELYDEPSVDAEPVESVTTVALTADDASPVFLADQLADPDAAWAVLVQEATDAGAEDGLVAERPLEASAEQFADWQAGTSGVEVWFQRGEFGPGVTSVVLPWEAVLPLMTPGGRALLAP
;
A
#
# COMPACT_ATOMS: atom_id res chain seq x y z
N MET A 1 4.89 42.41 4.03
CA MET A 1 4.92 41.17 4.84
C MET A 1 4.67 40.02 3.90
N THR A 2 5.74 39.47 3.33
CA THR A 2 5.73 38.34 2.40
C THR A 2 5.74 37.06 3.22
N ARG A 3 4.65 36.29 3.20
CA ARG A 3 4.60 34.96 3.81
C ARG A 3 5.14 33.96 2.79
N SER A 4 6.31 33.39 3.08
CA SER A 4 6.84 32.23 2.37
C SER A 4 6.07 30.99 2.82
N THR A 5 5.24 30.44 1.93
CA THR A 5 4.59 29.15 2.13
C THR A 5 5.61 28.07 1.74
N THR A 6 6.18 27.41 2.74
CA THR A 6 7.06 26.25 2.50
C THR A 6 6.17 25.02 2.53
N ALA A 7 5.83 24.49 1.34
CA ALA A 7 5.13 23.22 1.22
C ALA A 7 6.14 22.09 1.48
N LEU A 8 6.03 21.44 2.64
CA LEU A 8 6.72 20.18 2.91
C LEU A 8 5.88 19.06 2.29
N ALA A 9 6.35 18.53 1.17
CA ALA A 9 5.83 17.28 0.61
C ALA A 9 6.30 16.13 1.50
N VAL A 10 5.40 15.61 2.34
CA VAL A 10 5.61 14.34 3.04
C VAL A 10 4.96 13.26 2.18
N GLY A 11 5.73 12.71 1.25
CA GLY A 11 5.41 11.44 0.60
C GLY A 11 6.06 10.33 1.40
N ALA A 12 5.27 9.45 2.02
CA ALA A 12 5.79 8.31 2.75
C ALA A 12 4.81 7.14 2.66
N GLY A 13 5.20 6.09 1.93
CA GLY A 13 4.40 4.87 1.79
C GLY A 13 5.16 3.65 1.27
N ALA A 14 6.49 3.60 1.39
CA ALA A 14 7.26 2.40 1.07
C ALA A 14 7.54 1.60 2.35
N LEU A 15 6.81 0.50 2.55
CA LEU A 15 7.06 -0.48 3.60
C LEU A 15 8.38 -1.21 3.34
N ALA A 16 9.46 -0.77 3.98
CA ALA A 16 10.64 -1.60 4.19
C ALA A 16 10.33 -2.63 5.29
N VAL A 17 9.91 -3.84 4.91
CA VAL A 17 9.88 -4.98 5.82
C VAL A 17 11.32 -5.33 6.19
N ALA A 18 11.75 -4.92 7.37
CA ALA A 18 12.98 -5.41 7.99
C ALA A 18 12.83 -6.91 8.28
N LEU A 19 13.26 -7.74 7.33
CA LEU A 19 13.52 -9.16 7.54
C LEU A 19 14.61 -9.30 8.62
N LEU A 20 14.21 -9.50 9.87
CA LEU A 20 15.09 -10.02 10.92
C LEU A 20 15.36 -11.51 10.65
N ALA A 21 16.12 -11.78 9.58
CA ALA A 21 16.76 -13.06 9.38
C ALA A 21 18.00 -13.09 10.30
N SER A 22 17.85 -13.77 11.43
CA SER A 22 18.96 -14.16 12.29
C SER A 22 19.81 -15.21 11.56
N ALA A 23 20.79 -14.76 10.79
CA ALA A 23 21.82 -15.61 10.19
C ALA A 23 23.15 -15.40 10.90
N CYS A 24 23.49 -16.34 11.79
CA CYS A 24 24.86 -16.58 12.20
C CYS A 24 25.63 -17.17 11.01
N THR A 25 26.68 -16.50 10.50
CA THR A 25 27.98 -17.08 10.06
C THR A 25 28.82 -16.01 9.35
N GLY A 26 30.10 -15.92 9.72
CA GLY A 26 31.04 -14.90 9.24
C GLY A 26 31.68 -15.18 7.88
N GLY A 27 32.52 -14.24 7.43
CA GLY A 27 33.39 -14.43 6.27
C GLY A 27 33.76 -13.14 5.54
N THR A 28 34.94 -12.62 5.88
CA THR A 28 35.80 -11.64 5.19
C THR A 28 35.84 -11.63 3.65
N GLY A 29 35.96 -10.42 3.07
CA GLY A 29 36.60 -10.12 1.76
C GLY A 29 35.80 -9.11 0.91
N SER A 30 36.10 -7.81 0.86
CA SER A 30 37.18 -7.06 0.17
C SER A 30 37.12 -7.01 -1.36
N GLY A 31 36.95 -5.79 -1.89
CA GLY A 31 37.31 -5.34 -3.25
C GLY A 31 36.11 -5.27 -4.21
N GLY A 32 35.66 -4.13 -4.74
CA GLY A 32 36.42 -2.98 -5.22
C GLY A 32 36.53 -3.05 -6.74
N GLY A 33 35.73 -2.28 -7.47
CA GLY A 33 35.74 -2.31 -8.94
C GLY A 33 34.88 -1.23 -9.57
N SER A 34 35.38 0.00 -9.60
CA SER A 34 34.99 1.00 -10.60
C SER A 34 35.79 0.74 -11.87
N SER A 35 35.16 0.80 -13.04
CA SER A 35 35.78 1.31 -14.28
C SER A 35 34.72 1.56 -15.33
N SER A 36 34.95 2.67 -16.02
CA SER A 36 34.13 3.38 -16.99
C SER A 36 34.51 3.05 -18.43
N SER A 37 33.65 3.48 -19.36
CA SER A 37 33.97 4.02 -20.69
C SER A 37 34.17 3.08 -21.89
N SER A 38 33.13 3.08 -22.73
CA SER A 38 33.14 3.37 -24.18
C SER A 38 34.15 2.71 -25.13
N ALA A 39 33.61 2.05 -26.16
CA ALA A 39 34.22 2.01 -27.48
C ALA A 39 33.15 2.11 -28.59
N THR A 40 33.40 3.05 -29.48
CA THR A 40 32.70 3.39 -30.73
C THR A 40 32.93 2.31 -31.80
N GLY A 41 31.92 2.03 -32.63
CA GLY A 41 32.08 1.21 -33.83
C GLY A 41 30.82 1.18 -34.68
N GLY A 42 30.72 2.14 -35.62
CA GLY A 42 29.67 2.14 -36.63
C GLY A 42 29.97 1.16 -37.77
N ALA A 43 28.94 0.46 -38.22
CA ALA A 43 28.91 -0.16 -39.55
C ALA A 43 27.46 -0.12 -40.07
N THR A 44 27.29 0.63 -41.15
CA THR A 44 26.05 0.73 -41.93
C THR A 44 25.92 -0.49 -42.82
N THR A 45 24.87 -1.29 -42.65
CA THR A 45 24.41 -2.25 -43.66
C THR A 45 22.88 -2.33 -43.67
N THR A 46 22.33 -1.85 -44.79
CA THR A 46 21.08 -2.26 -45.46
C THR A 46 20.03 -3.07 -44.70
N SER A 47 18.85 -2.44 -44.61
CA SER A 47 17.52 -2.98 -44.32
C SER A 47 17.18 -4.28 -45.06
N PRO A 48 16.58 -5.24 -44.35
CA PRO A 48 15.29 -5.78 -44.80
C PRO A 48 14.20 -5.58 -43.73
N ALA A 49 12.99 -5.27 -44.19
CA ALA A 49 11.80 -5.18 -43.34
C ALA A 49 11.52 -6.53 -42.63
N PRO A 50 11.36 -6.56 -41.30
CA PRO A 50 10.89 -7.75 -40.62
C PRO A 50 9.37 -7.82 -40.69
N THR A 51 8.86 -8.65 -41.61
CA THR A 51 7.51 -9.20 -41.54
C THR A 51 7.49 -10.23 -40.41
N THR A 52 7.35 -9.76 -39.17
CA THR A 52 7.13 -10.66 -38.02
C THR A 52 5.65 -10.65 -37.72
N GLY A 53 4.96 -11.67 -38.22
CA GLY A 53 3.62 -12.00 -37.77
C GLY A 53 3.62 -12.15 -36.26
N LEU A 54 2.66 -11.49 -35.60
CA LEU A 54 2.27 -11.78 -34.23
C LEU A 54 1.85 -13.26 -34.18
N VAL A 55 2.78 -14.13 -33.86
CA VAL A 55 2.44 -15.46 -33.33
C VAL A 55 1.95 -15.20 -31.92
N ARG A 56 0.62 -15.16 -31.79
CA ARG A 56 -0.08 -15.27 -30.52
C ARG A 56 0.50 -16.50 -29.82
N ALA A 57 1.19 -16.30 -28.69
CA ALA A 57 1.46 -17.40 -27.80
C ALA A 57 0.09 -18.00 -27.47
N ASP A 58 -0.12 -19.25 -27.87
CA ASP A 58 -1.21 -20.06 -27.34
C ASP A 58 -1.06 -20.03 -25.82
N ALA A 59 -1.96 -19.28 -25.17
CA ALA A 59 -2.18 -19.41 -23.75
C ALA A 59 -2.51 -20.88 -23.55
N THR A 60 -1.54 -21.63 -23.03
CA THR A 60 -1.79 -23.00 -22.59
C THR A 60 -2.92 -22.87 -21.58
N ASP A 61 -4.04 -23.53 -21.89
CA ASP A 61 -5.30 -23.60 -21.16
C ASP A 61 -5.07 -24.30 -19.82
N ALA A 62 -4.23 -23.69 -18.98
CA ALA A 62 -4.10 -24.04 -17.58
C ALA A 62 -5.38 -23.53 -16.93
N ALA A 63 -6.21 -24.48 -16.50
CA ALA A 63 -7.37 -24.18 -15.69
C ALA A 63 -6.96 -23.17 -14.60
N PRO A 64 -7.71 -22.07 -14.41
CA PRO A 64 -7.38 -21.08 -13.41
C PRO A 64 -7.23 -21.78 -12.06
N PRO A 65 -6.28 -21.35 -11.21
CA PRO A 65 -6.11 -21.93 -9.89
C PRO A 65 -7.47 -21.92 -9.16
N PRO A 66 -7.79 -22.97 -8.39
CA PRO A 66 -9.07 -23.02 -7.68
C PRO A 66 -9.20 -21.78 -6.80
N ARG A 67 -10.36 -21.10 -6.89
CA ARG A 67 -10.68 -19.96 -6.03
C ARG A 67 -10.53 -20.44 -4.57
N PRO A 68 -9.80 -19.72 -3.70
CA PRO A 68 -9.82 -19.99 -2.27
C PRO A 68 -11.27 -19.99 -1.80
N THR A 69 -11.69 -21.07 -1.15
CA THR A 69 -13.05 -21.13 -0.60
C THR A 69 -13.09 -20.22 0.63
N PRO A 70 -14.03 -19.26 0.71
CA PRO A 70 -14.22 -18.46 1.92
C PRO A 70 -14.37 -19.39 3.12
N ARG A 71 -13.44 -19.30 4.07
CA ARG A 71 -13.59 -19.93 5.39
C ARG A 71 -14.37 -18.99 6.30
N GLU A 72 -14.83 -19.47 7.45
CA GLU A 72 -15.19 -18.54 8.52
C GLU A 72 -14.00 -17.60 8.73
N GLY A 73 -14.23 -16.29 8.67
CA GLY A 73 -13.20 -15.27 8.85
C GLY A 73 -12.44 -15.47 10.16
N LEU A 74 -11.35 -14.72 10.34
CA LEU A 74 -10.65 -14.69 11.63
C LEU A 74 -11.69 -14.37 12.71
N GLY A 75 -11.79 -15.22 13.73
CA GLY A 75 -12.89 -15.19 14.71
C GLY A 75 -13.00 -13.86 15.45
N ARG A 76 -14.02 -13.75 16.32
CA ARG A 76 -14.43 -12.51 17.01
C ARG A 76 -13.28 -11.54 17.29
N LEU A 77 -13.41 -10.35 16.72
CA LEU A 77 -12.48 -9.22 16.84
C LEU A 77 -13.03 -8.29 17.92
N GLU A 78 -12.21 -7.96 18.91
CA GLU A 78 -12.52 -6.94 19.91
C GLU A 78 -11.44 -5.87 19.85
N ASP A 79 -11.85 -4.61 19.78
CA ASP A 79 -10.91 -3.50 19.77
C ASP A 79 -10.30 -3.30 21.16
N GLN A 80 -8.99 -3.17 21.20
CA GLN A 80 -8.25 -2.91 22.44
C GLN A 80 -7.31 -1.72 22.25
N PRO A 81 -7.11 -0.90 23.31
CA PRO A 81 -6.16 0.20 23.25
C PRO A 81 -4.74 -0.37 23.17
N TYR A 82 -3.98 0.12 22.21
CA TYR A 82 -2.57 -0.16 22.01
C TYR A 82 -1.76 1.12 22.25
N GLY A 83 -0.90 1.08 23.27
CA GLY A 83 0.04 2.16 23.56
C GLY A 83 1.28 2.07 22.66
N CYS A 84 1.46 3.03 21.78
CA CYS A 84 2.57 3.11 20.83
C CYS A 84 3.78 3.82 21.46
N GLY A 85 4.39 3.16 22.45
CA GLY A 85 5.58 3.65 23.17
C GLY A 85 5.32 4.11 24.61
N THR A 86 6.40 4.51 25.31
CA THR A 86 6.37 4.83 26.76
C THR A 86 6.74 6.27 27.11
N SER A 87 7.06 7.12 26.13
CA SER A 87 7.48 8.51 26.36
C SER A 87 6.34 9.48 26.08
N ALA A 88 6.21 10.50 26.93
CA ALA A 88 5.36 11.65 26.62
C ALA A 88 5.88 12.36 25.36
N PRO A 89 4.99 12.87 24.48
CA PRO A 89 3.51 12.91 24.56
C PRO A 89 2.80 11.54 24.37
N PRO A 90 1.55 11.38 24.85
CA PRO A 90 0.85 10.09 24.82
C PRO A 90 0.56 9.61 23.39
N CYS A 91 0.63 8.28 23.19
CA CYS A 91 0.22 7.61 21.97
C CYS A 91 -0.75 6.47 22.30
N GLU A 92 -1.95 6.50 21.73
CA GLU A 92 -2.96 5.43 21.89
C GLU A 92 -3.69 5.18 20.58
N VAL A 93 -3.63 3.95 20.07
CA VAL A 93 -4.37 3.51 18.89
C VAL A 93 -5.25 2.33 19.27
N TRP A 94 -6.53 2.38 18.93
CA TRP A 94 -7.45 1.25 19.14
C TRP A 94 -7.32 0.29 17.96
N LEU A 95 -6.97 -0.97 18.22
CA LEU A 95 -6.75 -2.00 17.20
C LEU A 95 -7.61 -3.25 17.45
N PRO A 96 -8.11 -3.93 16.41
CA PRO A 96 -8.80 -5.20 16.57
C PRO A 96 -7.82 -6.27 17.05
N VAL A 97 -8.29 -7.07 18.00
CA VAL A 97 -7.55 -8.24 18.49
C VAL A 97 -8.18 -9.51 17.97
N VAL A 98 -7.40 -10.28 17.22
CA VAL A 98 -7.78 -11.60 16.75
C VAL A 98 -7.55 -12.64 17.86
N ALA A 99 -8.55 -13.50 18.10
CA ALA A 99 -8.48 -14.55 19.12
C ALA A 99 -8.26 -15.98 18.57
N THR A 100 -8.36 -16.19 17.25
CA THR A 100 -8.29 -17.52 16.61
C THR A 100 -7.42 -17.50 15.36
N GLY A 101 -7.03 -18.68 14.85
CA GLY A 101 -6.12 -18.78 13.69
C GLY A 101 -4.69 -18.32 14.02
N PRO A 102 -3.97 -17.68 13.09
CA PRO A 102 -2.63 -17.14 13.33
C PRO A 102 -2.64 -15.84 14.18
N ALA A 103 -3.44 -15.82 15.25
CA ALA A 103 -3.76 -14.63 16.06
C ALA A 103 -2.54 -13.84 16.53
N GLU A 104 -1.51 -14.51 17.06
CA GLU A 104 -0.29 -13.84 17.52
C GLU A 104 0.41 -13.08 16.38
N LEU A 105 0.49 -13.70 15.20
CA LEU A 105 1.14 -13.10 14.04
C LEU A 105 0.31 -11.94 13.49
N VAL A 106 -1.01 -12.10 13.36
CA VAL A 106 -1.91 -11.02 12.93
C VAL A 106 -1.82 -9.82 13.88
N ASN A 107 -1.98 -10.06 15.18
CA ASN A 107 -1.92 -8.98 16.19
C ASN A 107 -0.53 -8.31 16.21
N SER A 108 0.55 -9.07 15.99
CA SER A 108 1.89 -8.49 15.85
C SER A 108 2.03 -7.62 14.61
N ARG A 109 1.43 -8.00 13.48
CA ARG A 109 1.48 -7.22 12.23
C ARG A 109 0.65 -5.94 12.34
N LEU A 110 -0.55 -6.02 12.92
CA LEU A 110 -1.39 -4.83 13.17
C LEU A 110 -0.67 -3.79 14.03
N ARG A 111 -0.03 -4.22 15.12
CA ARG A 111 0.78 -3.32 15.96
C ARG A 111 1.95 -2.71 15.20
N ALA A 112 2.67 -3.51 14.41
CA ALA A 112 3.79 -3.02 13.62
C ALA A 112 3.35 -1.99 12.56
N SER A 113 2.18 -2.18 11.96
CA SER A 113 1.57 -1.22 11.03
C SER A 113 1.11 0.05 11.75
N ALA A 114 0.49 -0.06 12.92
CA ALA A 114 0.15 1.10 13.75
C ALA A 114 1.40 1.89 14.15
N ASP A 115 2.47 1.23 14.60
CA ASP A 115 3.74 1.87 14.92
C ASP A 115 4.35 2.57 13.69
N TYR A 116 4.19 2.00 12.49
CA TYR A 116 4.64 2.65 11.25
C TYR A 116 3.80 3.90 10.95
N GLY A 117 2.49 3.78 10.96
CA GLY A 117 1.60 4.91 10.71
C GLY A 117 1.84 6.05 11.71
N VAL A 118 2.00 5.74 12.99
CA VAL A 118 2.32 6.73 14.03
C VAL A 118 3.62 7.46 13.71
N ARG A 119 4.69 6.74 13.30
CA ARG A 119 5.96 7.39 12.91
C ARG A 119 5.82 8.31 11.71
N VAL A 120 4.97 7.96 10.75
CA VAL A 120 4.70 8.77 9.56
C VAL A 120 3.87 10.00 9.91
N ALA A 121 2.81 9.81 10.70
CA ALA A 121 1.95 10.89 11.18
C ALA A 121 2.74 11.91 12.01
N SER A 122 3.60 11.44 12.92
CA SER A 122 4.40 12.27 13.82
C SER A 122 5.72 12.76 13.19
N ALA A 123 5.86 12.76 11.87
CA ALA A 123 7.12 13.15 11.21
C ALA A 123 7.41 14.67 11.30
N SER A 124 6.49 15.46 11.86
CA SER A 124 6.61 16.91 12.02
C SER A 124 7.36 17.31 13.31
N ASP A 125 8.07 18.44 13.29
CA ASP A 125 8.88 18.89 14.43
C ASP A 125 8.02 19.29 15.64
N GLY A 126 8.21 18.63 16.78
CA GLY A 126 7.61 19.01 18.08
C GLY A 126 7.11 17.82 18.91
N PRO A 127 6.65 18.04 20.16
CA PRO A 127 5.87 17.07 20.88
C PRO A 127 4.42 17.07 20.36
N HIS A 128 3.97 15.95 19.83
CA HIS A 128 2.59 15.74 19.36
C HIS A 128 1.98 14.49 20.00
N ALA A 129 0.77 14.60 20.51
CA ALA A 129 0.03 13.41 20.94
C ALA A 129 -0.55 12.73 19.71
N VAL A 130 -0.53 11.40 19.66
CA VAL A 130 -1.12 10.64 18.55
C VAL A 130 -2.24 9.77 19.08
N SER A 131 -3.44 9.94 18.53
CA SER A 131 -4.55 9.04 18.78
C SER A 131 -4.94 8.30 17.50
N GLY A 132 -5.60 7.15 17.61
CA GLY A 132 -6.03 6.43 16.44
C GLY A 132 -7.16 5.45 16.69
N ARG A 133 -7.85 5.12 15.61
CA ARG A 133 -8.89 4.11 15.56
C ARG A 133 -8.65 3.22 14.36
N SER A 134 -9.23 2.04 14.40
CA SER A 134 -9.18 1.14 13.28
C SER A 134 -10.52 0.50 13.00
N GLU A 135 -10.74 0.16 11.75
CA GLU A 135 -11.93 -0.53 11.28
C GLU A 135 -11.52 -1.78 10.50
N VAL A 136 -12.18 -2.90 10.78
CA VAL A 136 -12.04 -4.12 9.98
C VAL A 136 -13.04 -4.03 8.83
N THR A 137 -12.53 -3.76 7.63
CA THR A 137 -13.38 -3.53 6.45
C THR A 137 -13.63 -4.82 5.67
N VAL A 138 -12.72 -5.78 5.74
CA VAL A 138 -12.88 -7.12 5.15
C VAL A 138 -12.42 -8.19 6.12
N ASN A 139 -13.24 -9.23 6.28
CA ASN A 139 -12.87 -10.47 6.96
C ASN A 139 -13.66 -11.64 6.36
N ASP A 140 -13.33 -11.98 5.12
CA ASP A 140 -14.11 -12.88 4.27
C ASP A 140 -13.56 -14.33 4.24
N GLY A 141 -12.62 -14.64 5.14
CA GLY A 141 -11.94 -15.92 5.21
C GLY A 141 -10.86 -16.13 4.14
N ARG A 142 -10.67 -15.17 3.23
CA ARG A 142 -9.50 -15.11 2.33
C ARG A 142 -8.51 -14.07 2.82
N THR A 143 -9.02 -12.89 3.17
CA THR A 143 -8.23 -11.80 3.70
C THR A 143 -8.86 -11.18 4.95
N LEU A 144 -8.00 -10.65 5.81
CA LEU A 144 -8.33 -9.65 6.81
C LEU A 144 -7.79 -8.31 6.33
N GLN A 145 -8.64 -7.30 6.23
CA GLN A 145 -8.26 -5.95 5.87
C GLN A 145 -8.69 -4.98 6.98
N VAL A 146 -7.75 -4.16 7.41
CA VAL A 146 -7.92 -3.22 8.53
C VAL A 146 -7.48 -1.83 8.07
N LEU A 147 -8.36 -0.86 8.24
CA LEU A 147 -8.08 0.57 8.07
C LEU A 147 -7.63 1.10 9.42
N ILE A 148 -6.56 1.88 9.49
CA ILE A 148 -6.08 2.52 10.71
C ILE A 148 -6.03 4.02 10.44
N GLU A 149 -6.92 4.76 11.09
CA GLU A 149 -6.97 6.23 11.07
C GLU A 149 -6.16 6.76 12.26
N LEU A 150 -5.31 7.73 11.99
CA LEU A 150 -4.40 8.33 12.96
C LEU A 150 -4.58 9.84 12.96
N TYR A 151 -4.66 10.40 14.16
CA TYR A 151 -4.79 11.83 14.41
C TYR A 151 -3.57 12.31 15.19
N ASP A 152 -2.74 13.11 14.54
CA ASP A 152 -1.61 13.81 15.14
C ASP A 152 -2.11 15.15 15.70
N GLU A 153 -2.08 15.28 17.03
CA GLU A 153 -2.56 16.43 17.79
C GLU A 153 -1.36 17.31 18.21
N PRO A 154 -1.10 18.41 17.48
CA PRO A 154 -0.02 19.32 17.83
C PRO A 154 -0.30 20.03 19.15
N SER A 155 0.76 20.28 19.92
CA SER A 155 0.69 20.90 21.27
C SER A 155 0.20 22.36 21.31
N VAL A 156 -0.05 22.99 20.17
CA VAL A 156 -0.53 24.39 20.04
C VAL A 156 -1.69 24.43 19.05
N ASP A 157 -2.70 25.28 19.32
CA ASP A 157 -4.02 25.54 18.65
C ASP A 157 -4.13 25.35 17.11
N ALA A 158 -3.62 24.24 16.59
CA ALA A 158 -3.66 23.82 15.21
C ALA A 158 -4.63 22.64 15.10
N GLU A 159 -5.29 22.56 13.95
CA GLU A 159 -6.19 21.45 13.68
C GLU A 159 -5.41 20.13 13.64
N PRO A 160 -5.95 19.03 14.19
CA PRO A 160 -5.32 17.73 14.12
C PRO A 160 -4.98 17.34 12.68
N VAL A 161 -3.86 16.64 12.53
CA VAL A 161 -3.45 16.09 11.25
C VAL A 161 -3.93 14.66 11.15
N GLU A 162 -4.87 14.42 10.23
CA GLU A 162 -5.34 13.09 9.92
C GLU A 162 -4.41 12.41 8.92
N SER A 163 -4.16 11.12 9.14
CA SER A 163 -3.47 10.22 8.23
C SER A 163 -4.11 8.86 8.30
N VAL A 164 -4.00 8.11 7.21
CA VAL A 164 -4.51 6.74 7.11
C VAL A 164 -3.37 5.79 6.83
N THR A 165 -3.44 4.58 7.39
CA THR A 165 -2.70 3.45 6.88
C THR A 165 -3.59 2.21 6.79
N THR A 166 -3.41 1.38 5.77
CA THR A 166 -4.16 0.13 5.64
C THR A 166 -3.28 -1.10 5.86
N VAL A 167 -3.91 -2.20 6.26
CA VAL A 167 -3.28 -3.50 6.43
C VAL A 167 -4.15 -4.54 5.74
N ALA A 168 -3.58 -5.29 4.79
CA ALA A 168 -4.22 -6.46 4.21
C ALA A 168 -3.37 -7.71 4.49
N LEU A 169 -3.98 -8.73 5.08
CA LEU A 169 -3.33 -9.99 5.43
C LEU A 169 -4.15 -11.16 4.87
N THR A 170 -3.48 -12.23 4.44
CA THR A 170 -4.15 -13.50 4.16
C THR A 170 -4.69 -14.13 5.45
N ALA A 171 -5.87 -14.74 5.38
CA ALA A 171 -6.52 -15.34 6.56
C ALA A 171 -5.80 -16.62 7.04
N ASP A 172 -5.14 -17.36 6.15
CA ASP A 172 -4.56 -18.67 6.46
C ASP A 172 -3.26 -18.58 7.29
N ASP A 173 -2.36 -17.66 6.94
CA ASP A 173 -1.01 -17.56 7.50
C ASP A 173 -0.60 -16.14 7.89
N ALA A 174 -1.51 -15.16 7.80
CA ALA A 174 -1.25 -13.75 8.10
C ALA A 174 -0.09 -13.15 7.27
N SER A 175 0.09 -13.64 6.05
CA SER A 175 1.02 -13.08 5.09
C SER A 175 0.51 -11.73 4.57
N PRO A 176 1.36 -10.69 4.50
CA PRO A 176 0.97 -9.41 3.90
C PRO A 176 0.50 -9.55 2.46
N VAL A 177 -0.56 -8.82 2.11
CA VAL A 177 -1.06 -8.72 0.74
C VAL A 177 -0.75 -7.32 0.23
N PHE A 178 0.16 -7.22 -0.73
CA PHE A 178 0.46 -5.97 -1.43
C PHE A 178 -0.28 -5.94 -2.76
N LEU A 179 -0.83 -4.78 -3.13
CA LEU A 179 -1.53 -4.59 -4.40
C LEU A 179 -0.61 -4.90 -5.59
N ALA A 180 0.65 -4.47 -5.51
CA ALA A 180 1.67 -4.71 -6.54
C ALA A 180 1.80 -6.19 -6.92
N ASP A 181 1.79 -7.08 -5.91
CA ASP A 181 1.92 -8.53 -6.11
C ASP A 181 0.66 -9.16 -6.73
N GLN A 182 -0.47 -8.44 -6.70
CA GLN A 182 -1.73 -8.90 -7.27
C GLN A 182 -1.89 -8.50 -8.75
N LEU A 183 -1.04 -7.60 -9.26
CA LEU A 183 -1.08 -7.08 -10.62
C LEU A 183 -0.23 -7.95 -11.57
N ALA A 184 -0.71 -8.12 -12.80
CA ALA A 184 -0.02 -8.93 -13.81
C ALA A 184 1.22 -8.23 -14.37
N ASP A 185 1.14 -6.91 -14.53
CA ASP A 185 2.23 -6.02 -14.95
C ASP A 185 2.13 -4.73 -14.12
N PRO A 186 2.79 -4.65 -12.95
CA PRO A 186 2.66 -3.51 -12.05
C PRO A 186 3.05 -2.18 -12.70
N ASP A 187 4.13 -2.15 -13.48
CA ASP A 187 4.64 -0.91 -14.12
C ASP A 187 3.60 -0.33 -15.08
N ALA A 188 2.93 -1.18 -15.87
CA ALA A 188 1.85 -0.74 -16.76
C ALA A 188 0.55 -0.43 -15.99
N ALA A 189 0.24 -1.21 -14.97
CA ALA A 189 -0.99 -1.07 -14.20
C ALA A 189 -1.06 0.25 -13.43
N TRP A 190 0.05 0.74 -12.85
CA TRP A 190 0.05 2.00 -12.11
C TRP A 190 -0.39 3.20 -12.96
N ALA A 191 0.00 3.25 -14.23
CA ALA A 191 -0.43 4.30 -15.13
C ALA A 191 -1.95 4.27 -15.38
N VAL A 192 -2.53 3.07 -15.47
CA VAL A 192 -3.99 2.91 -15.60
C VAL A 192 -4.67 3.32 -14.30
N LEU A 193 -4.20 2.85 -13.14
CA LEU A 193 -4.80 3.17 -11.85
C LEU A 193 -4.75 4.67 -11.54
N VAL A 194 -3.70 5.39 -11.95
CA VAL A 194 -3.64 6.87 -11.85
C VAL A 194 -4.76 7.53 -12.65
N GLN A 195 -4.98 7.09 -13.89
CA GLN A 195 -6.04 7.63 -14.74
C GLN A 195 -7.42 7.36 -14.12
N GLU A 196 -7.65 6.12 -13.70
CA GLU A 196 -8.92 5.70 -13.08
C GLU A 196 -9.17 6.43 -11.75
N ALA A 197 -8.16 6.62 -10.91
CA ALA A 197 -8.29 7.39 -9.66
C ALA A 197 -8.61 8.86 -9.93
N THR A 198 -8.01 9.45 -10.97
CA THR A 198 -8.28 10.83 -11.37
C THR A 198 -9.69 10.99 -11.89
N ASP A 199 -10.14 10.06 -12.75
CA ASP A 199 -11.47 10.09 -13.34
C ASP A 199 -12.55 9.82 -12.28
N ALA A 200 -12.39 8.79 -11.44
CA ALA A 200 -13.31 8.50 -10.34
C ALA A 200 -13.37 9.64 -9.31
N GLY A 201 -12.23 10.22 -8.93
CA GLY A 201 -12.21 11.39 -8.05
C GLY A 201 -12.95 12.58 -8.66
N ALA A 202 -12.80 12.82 -9.96
CA ALA A 202 -13.49 13.90 -10.66
C ALA A 202 -15.02 13.71 -10.69
N GLU A 203 -15.51 12.48 -10.76
CA GLU A 203 -16.95 12.17 -10.66
C GLU A 203 -17.52 12.55 -9.29
N ASP A 204 -16.71 12.44 -8.23
CA ASP A 204 -17.05 12.85 -6.86
C ASP A 204 -16.76 14.35 -6.58
N GLY A 205 -16.36 15.11 -7.60
CA GLY A 205 -16.05 16.53 -7.50
C GLY A 205 -14.69 16.84 -6.86
N LEU A 206 -13.83 15.84 -6.76
CA LEU A 206 -12.45 15.96 -6.28
C LEU A 206 -11.53 16.32 -7.44
N VAL A 207 -10.52 17.14 -7.16
CA VAL A 207 -9.49 17.50 -8.15
C VAL A 207 -8.14 17.34 -7.48
N ALA A 208 -7.27 16.55 -8.11
CA ALA A 208 -5.92 16.36 -7.60
C ALA A 208 -5.15 17.70 -7.60
N GLU A 209 -4.56 18.08 -6.47
CA GLU A 209 -3.76 19.31 -6.32
C GLU A 209 -2.44 19.23 -7.11
N ARG A 210 -1.99 18.00 -7.38
CA ARG A 210 -0.83 17.66 -8.22
C ARG A 210 -1.11 16.37 -8.99
N PRO A 211 -0.39 16.11 -10.11
CA PRO A 211 -0.49 14.81 -10.77
C PRO A 211 -0.13 13.68 -9.81
N LEU A 212 -0.96 12.63 -9.77
CA LEU A 212 -0.67 11.41 -9.01
C LEU A 212 0.51 10.67 -9.62
N GLU A 213 1.32 10.04 -8.77
CA GLU A 213 2.47 9.26 -9.21
C GLU A 213 2.06 7.83 -9.59
N ALA A 214 2.58 7.32 -10.72
CA ALA A 214 2.35 5.94 -11.13
C ALA A 214 3.31 4.99 -10.39
N SER A 215 3.08 4.81 -9.09
CA SER A 215 3.96 4.05 -8.19
C SER A 215 3.19 3.21 -7.18
N ALA A 216 3.83 2.20 -6.59
CA ALA A 216 3.21 1.39 -5.54
C ALA A 216 2.94 2.22 -4.28
N GLU A 217 3.80 3.19 -3.98
CA GLU A 217 3.69 4.07 -2.82
C GLU A 217 2.45 4.97 -2.89
N GLN A 218 2.08 5.44 -4.08
CA GLN A 218 0.87 6.25 -4.30
C GLN A 218 -0.42 5.48 -3.99
N PHE A 219 -0.40 4.15 -4.15
CA PHE A 219 -1.53 3.24 -3.96
C PHE A 219 -1.29 2.28 -2.79
N ALA A 220 -0.44 2.65 -1.82
CA ALA A 220 -0.07 1.79 -0.71
C ALA A 220 -1.23 1.57 0.28
N ASP A 221 -2.04 2.61 0.50
CA ASP A 221 -3.20 2.58 1.38
C ASP A 221 -4.45 2.24 0.57
N TRP A 222 -4.73 0.95 0.45
CA TRP A 222 -5.86 0.42 -0.30
C TRP A 222 -6.58 -0.69 0.45
N GLN A 223 -7.83 -0.95 0.06
CA GLN A 223 -8.65 -2.07 0.51
C GLN A 223 -9.59 -2.55 -0.59
N ALA A 224 -9.84 -3.85 -0.65
CA ALA A 224 -10.86 -4.41 -1.52
C ALA A 224 -12.24 -4.19 -0.92
N GLY A 225 -13.14 -3.57 -1.68
CA GLY A 225 -14.54 -3.38 -1.34
C GLY A 225 -15.47 -4.12 -2.29
N THR A 226 -16.78 -4.02 -2.04
CA THR A 226 -17.80 -4.65 -2.89
C THR A 226 -17.93 -3.96 -4.26
N SER A 227 -17.70 -2.65 -4.32
CA SER A 227 -17.81 -1.82 -5.53
C SER A 227 -16.51 -1.72 -6.31
N GLY A 228 -15.37 -1.91 -5.65
CA GLY A 228 -14.06 -1.68 -6.25
C GLY A 228 -12.93 -1.82 -5.24
N VAL A 229 -11.75 -1.33 -5.60
CA VAL A 229 -10.64 -1.13 -4.66
C VAL A 229 -10.70 0.31 -4.17
N GLU A 230 -10.96 0.50 -2.88
CA GLU A 230 -10.88 1.83 -2.26
C GLU A 230 -9.41 2.15 -1.94
N VAL A 231 -9.00 3.36 -2.31
CA VAL A 231 -7.62 3.86 -2.11
C VAL A 231 -7.70 5.18 -1.37
N TRP A 232 -6.90 5.31 -0.31
CA TRP A 232 -6.80 6.53 0.48
C TRP A 232 -5.58 7.34 0.05
N PHE A 233 -5.85 8.59 -0.29
CA PHE A 233 -4.85 9.59 -0.65
C PHE A 233 -4.65 10.53 0.53
N GLN A 234 -3.38 10.79 0.83
CA GLN A 234 -3.01 11.57 2.00
C GLN A 234 -3.31 13.06 1.77
N ARG A 235 -3.21 13.85 2.84
CA ARG A 235 -3.38 15.31 2.76
C ARG A 235 -2.53 15.94 1.64
N GLY A 236 -3.13 16.86 0.91
CA GLY A 236 -2.50 17.64 -0.16
C GLY A 236 -2.53 16.94 -1.53
N GLU A 237 -3.17 15.77 -1.63
CA GLU A 237 -3.35 15.10 -2.92
C GLU A 237 -4.67 15.50 -3.57
N PHE A 238 -5.79 15.42 -2.83
CA PHE A 238 -7.12 15.85 -3.30
C PHE A 238 -7.73 16.97 -2.44
N GLY A 239 -6.99 17.49 -1.47
CA GLY A 239 -7.47 18.53 -0.56
C GLY A 239 -6.74 18.57 0.78
N PRO A 240 -7.25 19.32 1.76
CA PRO A 240 -6.61 19.50 3.07
C PRO A 240 -6.73 18.28 4.01
N GLY A 241 -7.57 17.30 3.68
CA GLY A 241 -7.78 16.08 4.47
C GLY A 241 -7.30 14.82 3.75
N VAL A 242 -7.45 13.68 4.42
CA VAL A 242 -7.39 12.37 3.76
C VAL A 242 -8.64 12.22 2.90
N THR A 243 -8.47 11.68 1.69
CA THR A 243 -9.55 11.47 0.74
C THR A 243 -9.50 10.04 0.24
N SER A 244 -10.63 9.33 0.21
CA SER A 244 -10.71 8.04 -0.46
C SER A 244 -11.32 8.17 -1.86
N VAL A 245 -10.87 7.31 -2.77
CA VAL A 245 -11.43 7.14 -4.11
C VAL A 245 -11.62 5.65 -4.36
N VAL A 246 -12.78 5.27 -4.91
CA VAL A 246 -13.06 3.88 -5.26
C VAL A 246 -12.73 3.63 -6.72
N LEU A 247 -11.77 2.73 -6.97
CA LEU A 247 -11.42 2.25 -8.29
C LEU A 247 -12.33 1.08 -8.66
N PRO A 248 -13.20 1.21 -9.68
CA PRO A 248 -14.22 0.22 -9.92
C PRO A 248 -13.62 -1.10 -10.42
N TRP A 249 -14.26 -2.22 -10.06
CA TRP A 249 -13.73 -3.55 -10.38
C TRP A 249 -13.55 -3.79 -11.88
N GLU A 250 -14.38 -3.22 -12.75
CA GLU A 250 -14.22 -3.29 -14.20
C GLU A 250 -12.89 -2.73 -14.71
N ALA A 251 -12.32 -1.74 -14.01
CA ALA A 251 -11.02 -1.16 -14.34
C ALA A 251 -9.86 -1.95 -13.72
N VAL A 252 -10.04 -2.45 -12.49
CA VAL A 252 -8.98 -3.15 -11.75
C VAL A 252 -8.80 -4.60 -12.21
N LEU A 253 -9.90 -5.37 -12.38
CA LEU A 253 -9.85 -6.81 -12.67
C LEU A 253 -9.01 -7.18 -13.92
N PRO A 254 -9.04 -6.42 -15.04
CA PRO A 254 -8.21 -6.70 -16.20
C PRO A 254 -6.70 -6.59 -15.92
N LEU A 255 -6.30 -5.81 -14.93
CA LEU A 255 -4.90 -5.57 -14.56
C LEU A 255 -4.34 -6.65 -13.63
N MET A 256 -5.20 -7.47 -13.04
CA MET A 256 -4.83 -8.41 -11.99
C MET A 256 -4.40 -9.79 -12.52
N THR A 257 -3.46 -10.40 -11.80
CA THR A 257 -3.16 -11.83 -11.95
C THR A 257 -4.39 -12.69 -11.67
N PRO A 258 -4.47 -13.92 -12.18
CA PRO A 258 -5.53 -14.86 -11.80
C PRO A 258 -5.61 -15.10 -10.27
N GLY A 259 -4.46 -15.15 -9.60
CA GLY A 259 -4.38 -15.30 -8.14
C GLY A 259 -4.93 -14.09 -7.40
N GLY A 260 -4.53 -12.88 -7.81
CA GLY A 260 -5.03 -11.63 -7.23
C GLY A 260 -6.55 -11.50 -7.35
N ARG A 261 -7.12 -11.85 -8.50
CA ARG A 261 -8.59 -11.89 -8.68
C ARG A 261 -9.26 -12.88 -7.75
N ALA A 262 -8.68 -14.07 -7.58
CA ALA A 262 -9.25 -15.07 -6.69
C ALA A 262 -9.18 -14.64 -5.22
N LEU A 263 -8.15 -13.86 -4.86
CA LEU A 263 -7.92 -13.35 -3.51
C LEU A 263 -8.80 -12.15 -3.15
N LEU A 264 -8.87 -11.14 -4.03
CA LEU A 264 -9.43 -9.82 -3.69
C LEU A 264 -10.79 -9.52 -4.31
N ALA A 265 -11.12 -10.10 -5.47
CA ALA A 265 -12.41 -9.81 -6.10
C ALA A 265 -13.57 -10.39 -5.27
N PRO A 266 -14.75 -9.74 -5.27
CA PRO A 266 -15.93 -10.25 -4.58
C PRO A 266 -16.44 -11.63 -5.10
#